data_AF-A0A3B8MHQ7-F1
#
_entry.id   AF-A0A3B8MHQ7-F1
#
_cell.length_a   1.000
_cell.length_b   1.000
_cell.length_c   1.000
_cell.angle_alpha   90.00
_cell.angle_beta   90.00
_cell.angle_gamma   90.00
#
_symmetry.space_group_name_H-M   'P 1'
#
loop_
_entity.id
_entity.type
_entity.pdbx_description
1 polymer ?
#
loop_
_entity_poly.entity_id
_entity_poly.type
_entity_poly.pdbx_seq_one_letter_code
_entity_poly.pdbx_strand_id
1 'polypeptide(L)'
;MGPKFLSEKKGERPMGVYVCELKRIHLVYDFFDVCLCLNGLRRLQENVTNLLTKSDTVAPSYVLRFACASISILAEDLLRLTAILEEAMDKIVLLDIEKELKSSERQVFEPSQFSVN
;
A
#
# COMPACT_ATOMS: atom_id res chain seq x y z
N MET A 1 10.94 -6.13 14.63
CA MET A 1 9.51 -6.51 14.49
C MET A 1 9.31 -6.76 13.01
N GLY A 2 9.25 -8.02 12.56
CA GLY A 2 9.37 -8.36 11.13
C GLY A 2 8.37 -7.68 10.16
N PRO A 3 8.58 -7.81 8.84
CA PRO A 3 7.80 -7.11 7.81
C PRO A 3 6.29 -7.37 7.97
N LYS A 4 5.49 -6.30 7.86
CA LYS A 4 4.03 -6.37 7.94
C LYS A 4 3.47 -6.34 6.52
N PHE A 5 2.93 -7.47 6.08
CA PHE A 5 2.30 -7.61 4.77
C PHE A 5 1.01 -6.79 4.71
N LEU A 6 0.86 -5.98 3.66
CA LEU A 6 -0.35 -5.22 3.39
C LEU A 6 -1.28 -5.99 2.45
N SER A 7 -0.75 -6.77 1.51
CA SER A 7 -1.54 -7.67 0.68
C SER A 7 -0.71 -8.89 0.26
N GLU A 8 -1.32 -10.06 0.50
CA GLU A 8 -0.87 -11.48 0.40
C GLU A 8 0.14 -12.07 1.41
N LYS A 9 -0.13 -13.33 1.78
CA LYS A 9 0.52 -14.13 2.85
C LYS A 9 1.90 -14.66 2.44
N LYS A 10 2.75 -14.83 3.46
CA LYS A 10 4.04 -15.56 3.38
C LYS A 10 3.85 -16.93 2.69
N GLY A 11 4.42 -17.10 1.49
CA GLY A 11 4.72 -18.41 0.91
C GLY A 11 4.06 -18.78 -0.42
N GLU A 12 3.13 -18.02 -1.01
CA GLU A 12 2.35 -18.53 -2.15
C GLU A 12 2.28 -17.73 -3.45
N ARG A 13 2.70 -16.46 -3.56
CA ARG A 13 2.56 -15.74 -4.85
C ARG A 13 3.67 -14.75 -5.19
N PRO A 14 3.94 -14.54 -6.50
CA PRO A 14 4.97 -13.62 -6.98
C PRO A 14 4.63 -12.15 -6.75
N MET A 15 3.42 -11.77 -6.32
CA MET A 15 2.99 -10.37 -6.30
C MET A 15 2.35 -9.96 -4.97
N GLY A 16 2.69 -8.78 -4.45
CA GLY A 16 2.11 -8.29 -3.20
C GLY A 16 2.67 -6.95 -2.75
N VAL A 17 2.03 -6.33 -1.75
CA VAL A 17 2.51 -5.08 -1.15
C VAL A 17 2.77 -5.30 0.34
N TYR A 18 3.91 -4.84 0.85
CA TYR A 18 4.25 -4.92 2.26
C TYR A 18 4.90 -3.65 2.79
N VAL A 19 4.86 -3.43 4.11
CA VAL A 19 5.58 -2.35 4.78
C VAL A 19 6.75 -2.95 5.56
N CYS A 20 7.95 -2.43 5.31
CA CYS A 20 9.14 -2.81 6.06
C CYS A 20 9.24 -2.03 7.39
N GLU A 21 10.17 -2.43 8.26
CA GLU A 21 10.36 -1.80 9.58
C GLU A 21 10.66 -0.29 9.50
N LEU A 22 11.22 0.17 8.37
CA LEU A 22 11.51 1.58 8.09
C LEU A 22 10.30 2.37 7.55
N LYS A 23 9.09 1.81 7.63
CA LYS A 23 7.84 2.41 7.10
C LYS A 23 7.90 2.71 5.60
N ARG A 24 8.70 1.96 4.85
CA ARG A 24 8.69 2.03 3.39
C ARG A 24 7.75 0.97 2.85
N ILE A 25 7.04 1.33 1.78
CA ILE A 25 6.09 0.44 1.11
C ILE A 25 6.86 -0.26 0.01
N HIS A 26 6.73 -1.58 -0.08
CA HIS A 26 7.38 -2.39 -1.08
C HIS A 26 6.32 -3.06 -1.93
N LEU A 27 6.43 -2.90 -3.24
CA LEU A 27 5.66 -3.67 -4.21
C LEU A 27 6.56 -4.78 -4.74
N VAL A 28 6.12 -6.02 -4.56
CA VAL A 28 6.76 -7.21 -5.11
C VAL A 28 5.99 -7.65 -6.34
N TYR A 29 6.70 -7.99 -7.41
CA TYR A 29 6.19 -8.68 -8.58
C TYR A 29 7.26 -9.60 -9.16
N ASP A 30 7.02 -10.89 -9.13
CA ASP A 30 7.97 -11.96 -9.44
C ASP A 30 9.29 -11.78 -8.66
N PHE A 31 10.39 -11.50 -9.35
CA PHE A 31 11.70 -11.23 -8.75
C PHE A 31 11.95 -9.74 -8.45
N PHE A 32 11.02 -8.86 -8.83
CA PHE A 32 11.14 -7.42 -8.63
C PHE A 32 10.60 -7.00 -7.27
N ASP A 33 11.40 -6.24 -6.52
CA ASP A 33 10.97 -5.53 -5.31
C ASP A 33 11.22 -4.03 -5.51
N VAL A 34 10.13 -3.27 -5.57
CA VAL A 34 10.16 -1.81 -5.75
C VAL A 34 9.76 -1.13 -4.45
N CYS A 35 10.71 -0.40 -3.88
CA CYS A 35 10.48 0.46 -2.74
C CYS A 35 9.80 1.77 -3.17
N LEU A 36 8.63 2.05 -2.61
CA LEU A 36 7.79 3.22 -2.86
C LEU A 36 7.58 4.01 -1.56
N CYS A 37 7.46 5.34 -1.71
CA CYS A 37 6.84 6.18 -0.68
C CYS A 37 5.31 6.17 -0.84
N LEU A 38 4.58 6.71 0.13
CA LEU A 38 3.11 6.77 0.09
C LEU A 38 2.58 7.44 -1.19
N ASN A 39 3.19 8.56 -1.58
CA ASN A 39 2.83 9.26 -2.80
C ASN A 39 3.16 8.44 -4.06
N GLY A 40 4.22 7.63 -4.01
CA GLY A 40 4.57 6.70 -5.08
C GLY A 40 3.54 5.59 -5.24
N LEU A 41 3.03 5.04 -4.13
CA LEU A 41 1.96 4.05 -4.14
C LEU A 41 0.65 4.63 -4.70
N ARG A 42 0.25 5.84 -4.24
CA ARG A 42 -0.95 6.54 -4.75
C ARG A 42 -0.88 6.77 -6.26
N ARG A 43 0.23 7.31 -6.75
CA ARG A 43 0.44 7.53 -8.19
C ARG A 43 0.43 6.23 -8.97
N LEU A 44 0.99 5.15 -8.42
CA LEU A 44 0.95 3.86 -9.07
C LEU A 44 -0.49 3.35 -9.21
N GLN A 45 -1.28 3.40 -8.14
CA GLN A 45 -2.69 3.01 -8.17
C GLN A 45 -3.45 3.83 -9.22
N GLU A 46 -3.33 5.17 -9.19
CA GLU A 46 -3.96 6.05 -10.19
C GLU A 46 -3.54 5.70 -11.62
N ASN A 47 -2.25 5.44 -11.84
CA ASN A 47 -1.74 5.07 -13.17
C ASN A 47 -2.31 3.74 -13.65
N VAL A 48 -2.35 2.72 -12.78
CA VAL A 48 -2.91 1.40 -13.11
C VAL A 48 -4.41 1.51 -13.42
N THR A 49 -5.17 2.23 -12.60
CA THR A 49 -6.61 2.46 -12.82
C THR A 49 -6.88 3.24 -14.10
N ASN A 50 -6.10 4.29 -14.37
CA ASN A 50 -6.20 5.06 -15.63
C ASN A 50 -5.87 4.19 -16.85
N LEU A 51 -4.91 3.29 -16.71
CA LEU A 51 -4.46 2.43 -17.78
C LEU A 51 -5.52 1.37 -18.12
N LEU A 52 -6.25 0.86 -17.12
CA LEU A 52 -7.40 -0.03 -17.32
C LEU A 52 -8.63 0.69 -17.88
N THR A 53 -8.89 1.93 -17.47
CA THR A 53 -10.09 2.68 -17.86
C THR A 53 -10.01 3.32 -19.25
N LYS A 54 -8.80 3.66 -19.73
CA LYS A 54 -8.58 4.33 -21.03
C LYS A 54 -8.21 3.39 -22.16
N SER A 55 -8.09 2.09 -21.91
CA SER A 55 -7.66 1.14 -22.93
C SER A 55 -8.88 0.52 -23.63
N ASP A 56 -9.21 1.02 -24.82
CA ASP A 56 -10.28 0.47 -25.67
C ASP A 56 -9.97 -0.96 -26.17
N THR A 57 -8.71 -1.38 -26.08
CA THR A 57 -8.23 -2.70 -26.47
C THR A 57 -7.25 -3.25 -25.44
N VAL A 58 -7.55 -4.44 -24.89
CA VAL A 58 -6.69 -5.11 -23.90
C VAL A 58 -5.39 -5.54 -24.57
N ALA A 59 -4.27 -4.88 -24.22
CA ALA A 59 -2.94 -5.31 -24.64
C ALA A 59 -2.53 -6.59 -23.90
N PRO A 60 -1.69 -7.47 -24.47
CA PRO A 60 -1.22 -8.69 -23.80
C PRO A 60 -0.35 -8.40 -22.57
N SER A 61 0.32 -7.24 -22.55
CA SER A 61 1.18 -6.80 -21.46
C SER A 61 1.24 -5.28 -21.38
N TYR A 62 1.57 -4.77 -20.20
CA TYR A 62 1.73 -3.35 -19.91
C TYR A 62 3.08 -3.07 -19.26
N VAL A 63 3.56 -1.83 -19.36
CA VAL A 63 4.83 -1.41 -18.76
C VAL A 63 4.57 -0.45 -17.62
N LEU A 64 4.90 -0.85 -16.40
CA LEU A 64 4.91 -0.01 -15.22
C LEU A 64 6.26 0.70 -15.13
N ARG A 65 6.25 2.04 -15.16
CA ARG A 65 7.47 2.84 -15.06
C ARG A 65 7.62 3.40 -13.65
N PHE A 66 8.78 3.16 -13.06
CA PHE A 66 9.22 3.69 -11.79
C PHE A 66 10.43 4.59 -12.00
N ALA A 67 10.78 5.39 -10.99
CA ALA A 67 11.92 6.31 -11.08
C ALA A 67 13.25 5.60 -11.42
N CYS A 68 13.43 4.36 -10.94
CA CYS A 68 14.67 3.60 -11.09
C CYS A 68 14.53 2.30 -11.90
N ALA A 69 13.32 1.97 -12.37
CA ALA A 69 13.04 0.68 -13.02
C ALA A 69 11.84 0.76 -13.95
N SER A 70 11.74 -0.19 -14.88
CA SER A 70 10.53 -0.43 -15.66
C SER A 70 10.22 -1.92 -15.63
N ILE A 71 8.97 -2.26 -15.36
CA ILE A 71 8.52 -3.65 -15.18
C ILE A 71 7.46 -3.93 -16.24
N SER A 72 7.65 -4.98 -17.02
CA SER A 72 6.61 -5.51 -17.91
C SER A 72 5.71 -6.44 -17.11
N ILE A 73 4.41 -6.18 -17.11
CA ILE A 73 3.39 -6.95 -16.39
C ILE A 73 2.36 -7.49 -17.39
N LEU A 74 1.93 -8.74 -17.20
CA LEU A 74 0.87 -9.33 -18.02
C LEU A 74 -0.47 -8.66 -17.72
N ALA A 75 -1.39 -8.65 -18.69
CA ALA A 75 -2.71 -8.05 -18.50
C ALA A 75 -3.52 -8.66 -17.35
N GLU A 76 -3.44 -9.98 -17.18
CA GLU A 76 -4.09 -10.70 -16.08
C GLU A 76 -3.51 -10.30 -14.71
N ASP A 77 -2.20 -10.10 -14.65
CA ASP A 77 -1.51 -9.68 -13.44
C ASP A 77 -1.75 -8.21 -13.12
N LEU A 78 -1.98 -7.37 -14.13
CA LEU A 78 -2.34 -5.97 -13.92
C LEU A 78 -3.68 -5.85 -13.18
N LEU A 79 -4.69 -6.67 -13.51
CA LEU A 79 -5.96 -6.68 -12.80
C LEU A 79 -5.79 -7.13 -11.35
N ARG A 80 -4.98 -8.16 -11.12
CA ARG A 80 -4.63 -8.61 -9.75
C ARG A 80 -3.89 -7.52 -8.98
N LEU A 81 -2.96 -6.84 -9.64
CA LEU A 81 -2.21 -5.73 -9.04
C LEU A 81 -3.16 -4.61 -8.59
N THR A 82 -4.18 -4.26 -9.38
CA THR A 82 -5.17 -3.25 -8.99
C THR A 82 -5.82 -3.59 -7.65
N ALA A 83 -6.33 -4.82 -7.50
CA ALA A 83 -6.96 -5.26 -6.25
C ALA A 83 -5.97 -5.25 -5.06
N ILE A 84 -4.73 -5.70 -5.30
CA ILE A 84 -3.65 -5.69 -4.31
C ILE A 84 -3.31 -4.26 -3.85
N LEU A 85 -3.31 -3.29 -4.78
CA LEU A 85 -3.03 -1.88 -4.50
C LEU A 85 -4.17 -1.21 -3.75
N GLU A 86 -5.42 -1.50 -4.10
CA GLU A 86 -6.61 -1.01 -3.39
C GLU A 86 -6.61 -1.52 -1.93
N GLU A 87 -6.42 -2.82 -1.72
CA GLU A 87 -6.33 -3.40 -0.37
C GLU A 87 -5.18 -2.78 0.45
N ALA A 88 -4.03 -2.56 -0.19
CA ALA A 88 -2.87 -1.95 0.47
C ALA A 88 -3.14 -0.49 0.85
N MET A 89 -3.80 0.29 -0.01
CA MET A 89 -4.19 1.66 0.26
C MET A 89 -5.15 1.76 1.45
N ASP A 90 -6.18 0.91 1.49
CA ASP A 90 -7.14 0.85 2.60
C ASP A 90 -6.44 0.55 3.92
N LYS A 91 -5.54 -0.44 3.95
CA LYS A 91 -4.79 -0.78 5.15
C LYS A 91 -3.81 0.31 5.58
N ILE A 92 -3.21 1.04 4.65
CA ILE A 92 -2.34 2.18 5.00
C ILE A 92 -3.16 3.28 5.66
N VAL A 93 -4.34 3.61 5.13
CA VAL A 93 -5.24 4.59 5.74
C VAL A 93 -5.61 4.17 7.16
N LEU A 94 -5.92 2.89 7.38
CA LEU A 94 -6.20 2.37 8.72
C LEU A 94 -5.00 2.48 9.66
N LEU A 95 -3.78 2.21 9.19
CA LEU A 95 -2.56 2.35 9.99
C LEU A 95 -2.28 3.81 10.38
N ASP A 96 -2.54 4.76 9.49
CA ASP A 96 -2.41 6.19 9.78
C ASP A 96 -3.45 6.64 10.82
N ILE A 97 -4.72 6.20 10.70
CA ILE A 97 -5.77 6.46 11.69
C ILE A 97 -5.42 5.85 13.06
N GLU A 98 -4.96 4.60 13.11
CA GLU A 98 -4.54 3.96 14.38
C GLU A 98 -3.39 4.73 15.05
N LYS A 99 -2.46 5.26 14.27
CA LYS A 99 -1.34 6.05 14.77
C LYS A 99 -1.84 7.38 15.34
N GLU A 100 -2.80 8.03 14.68
CA GLU A 100 -3.43 9.25 15.15
C GLU A 100 -4.21 9.00 16.44
N LEU A 101 -5.03 7.96 16.50
CA LEU A 101 -5.77 7.56 17.71
C LEU A 101 -4.84 7.26 18.89
N LYS A 102 -3.78 6.47 18.69
CA LYS A 102 -2.77 6.19 19.73
C LYS A 102 -1.97 7.43 20.14
N SER A 103 -1.80 8.40 19.24
CA SER A 103 -1.18 9.68 19.58
C SER A 103 -2.14 10.63 20.32
N SER A 104 -3.45 10.48 20.09
CA SER A 104 -4.53 11.23 20.73
C SER A 104 -4.87 10.72 22.14
N GLU A 105 -4.61 9.43 22.43
CA GLU A 105 -4.72 8.83 23.76
C GLU A 105 -3.76 9.42 24.82
N ARG A 106 -2.95 10.43 24.47
CA ARG A 106 -2.18 11.24 25.43
C ARG A 106 -2.91 12.47 25.98
N GLN A 107 -4.20 12.63 25.73
CA GLN A 107 -5.01 13.50 26.60
C GLN A 107 -5.37 12.73 27.88
N VAL A 108 -4.41 12.72 28.80
CA VAL A 108 -4.67 12.43 30.21
C VAL A 108 -5.69 13.48 30.65
N PHE A 109 -6.95 13.11 30.73
CA PHE A 109 -7.86 13.81 31.62
C PHE A 109 -7.32 13.54 33.02
N GLU A 110 -6.57 14.49 33.57
CA GLU A 110 -6.38 14.52 35.01
C GLU A 110 -7.78 14.50 35.62
N PRO A 111 -8.08 13.60 36.56
CA PRO A 111 -9.32 13.70 37.31
C PRO A 111 -9.21 15.04 38.03
N SER A 112 -9.89 16.07 37.53
CA SER A 112 -10.10 17.31 38.24
C SER A 112 -10.60 16.89 39.62
N GLN A 113 -9.82 17.22 40.64
CA GLN A 113 -10.15 17.01 42.03
C GLN A 113 -11.47 17.73 42.30
N PHE A 114 -12.60 17.05 42.10
CA PHE A 114 -13.87 17.45 42.66
C PHE A 114 -13.79 17.16 44.16
N SER A 115 -13.07 18.03 44.88
CA SER A 115 -13.33 18.23 46.30
C SER A 115 -14.70 18.89 46.40
N VAL A 116 -15.75 18.07 46.52
CA VAL A 116 -17.03 18.54 47.03
C VAL A 116 -16.83 18.70 48.53
N ASN A 117 -16.51 19.93 48.96
CA ASN A 117 -16.78 20.39 50.33
C ASN A 117 -18.23 20.85 50.41
#